data_AF-A0A5K1D5B3-F1
#
_entry.id   AF-A0A5K1D5B3-F1
#
_cell.length_a   1.000
_cell.length_b   1.000
_cell.length_c   1.000
_cell.angle_alpha   90.00
_cell.angle_beta   90.00
_cell.angle_gamma   90.00
#
_symmetry.space_group_name_H-M   'P 1'
#
loop_
_entity.id
_entity.type
_entity.pdbx_description
1 polymer ?
#
loop_
_entity_poly.entity_id
_entity_poly.type
_entity_poly.pdbx_seq_one_letter_code
_entity_poly.pdbx_strand_id
1 'polypeptide(L)' 'ATPFIAGIAVATVALAGRYGVQAWQAFKARPATPRIRKFYGGGFETTMTRREAALILGVR' A
#
# COMPACT_ATOMS: atom_id res chain seq x y z
N ALA A 1 -13.16 17.52 38.97
CA ALA A 1 -12.84 17.89 37.57
C ALA A 1 -11.47 17.37 37.11
N THR A 2 -10.43 17.44 37.95
CA THR A 2 -9.04 17.00 37.68
C THR A 2 -8.85 15.56 37.15
N PRO A 3 -9.48 14.51 37.69
CA PRO A 3 -9.24 13.14 37.20
C PRO A 3 -9.81 12.88 35.80
N PHE A 4 -10.89 13.57 35.42
CA PHE A 4 -11.50 13.42 34.10
C PHE A 4 -10.61 14.02 33.01
N ILE A 5 -10.05 15.21 33.25
CA ILE A 5 -9.11 15.86 32.32
C ILE A 5 -7.84 15.02 32.19
N ALA A 6 -7.32 14.50 33.30
CA ALA A 6 -6.17 13.59 33.27
C ALA A 6 -6.46 12.32 32.45
N GLY A 7 -7.65 11.73 32.62
CA GLY A 7 -8.07 10.55 31.84
C GLY A 7 -8.14 10.83 30.33
N ILE A 8 -8.71 11.97 29.94
CA ILE A 8 -8.75 12.38 28.53
C ILE A 8 -7.34 12.61 27.99
N ALA A 9 -6.49 13.30 28.74
CA ALA A 9 -5.12 13.57 28.31
C ALA A 9 -4.30 12.28 28.08
N VAL A 10 -4.44 11.29 28.97
CA VAL A 10 -3.78 9.98 28.80
C VAL A 10 -4.33 9.25 27.58
N ALA A 11 -5.66 9.26 27.38
CA ALA A 11 -6.29 8.61 26.24
C ALA A 11 -5.85 9.22 24.89
N THR A 12 -5.77 10.55 24.81
CA THR A 12 -5.35 11.25 23.58
C THR A 12 -3.88 10.97 23.28
N VAL A 13 -2.99 11.02 24.27
CA VAL A 13 -1.57 10.70 24.10
C VAL A 13 -1.38 9.24 23.67
N ALA A 14 -2.09 8.30 24.28
CA ALA A 14 -2.00 6.88 23.91
C ALA A 14 -2.45 6.63 22.47
N LEU A 15 -3.55 7.23 22.04
CA LEU A 15 -4.04 7.12 20.67
C LEU A 15 -3.08 7.76 19.67
N ALA A 16 -2.64 9.00 19.92
CA ALA A 16 -1.70 9.71 19.07
C ALA A 16 -0.37 8.94 18.93
N GLY A 17 0.16 8.42 20.04
CA GLY A 17 1.36 7.59 20.05
C GLY A 17 1.21 6.32 19.20
N ARG A 18 0.09 5.59 19.37
CA ARG A 18 -0.21 4.39 18.57
C ARG A 18 -0.23 4.71 17.07
N TYR A 19 -0.97 5.74 16.67
CA TYR A 19 -1.07 6.12 15.26
C TYR A 19 0.27 6.61 14.69
N GLY A 20 1.05 7.36 15.47
CA GLY A 20 2.40 7.80 15.07
C GLY A 20 3.33 6.62 14.79
N VAL A 21 3.38 5.62 15.69
CA VAL A 21 4.20 4.42 15.48
C VAL A 21 3.72 3.62 14.27
N GLN A 22 2.41 3.44 14.10
CA GLN A 22 1.86 2.72 12.95
C GLN A 22 2.20 3.43 11.63
N ALA A 23 2.06 4.76 11.57
CA ALA A 23 2.41 5.54 10.39
C ALA A 23 3.90 5.44 10.06
N TRP A 24 4.77 5.50 11.07
CA TRP A 24 6.21 5.35 10.89
C TRP A 24 6.60 3.95 10.38
N GLN A 25 6.00 2.89 10.94
CA GLN A 25 6.24 1.53 10.48
C GLN A 25 5.74 1.33 9.04
N ALA A 26 4.54 1.82 8.72
CA ALA A 26 3.99 1.77 7.37
C ALA A 26 4.86 2.56 6.38
N PHE A 27 5.43 3.69 6.79
CA PHE A 27 6.34 4.47 5.96
C PHE A 27 7.63 3.69 5.66
N LYS A 28 8.28 3.12 6.68
CA LYS A 28 9.49 2.29 6.49
C LYS A 28 9.23 1.00 5.72
N ALA A 29 8.03 0.44 5.83
CA ALA A 29 7.64 -0.78 5.12
C ALA A 29 7.33 -0.54 3.63
N ARG A 30 7.27 0.72 3.16
CA ARG A 30 7.09 1.01 1.74
C ARG A 30 8.34 0.58 0.96
N PRO A 31 8.18 -0.17 -0.14
CA PRO A 31 9.30 -0.42 -1.04
C PRO A 31 9.81 0.90 -1.63
N ALA A 32 11.13 1.09 -1.66
CA ALA A 32 11.78 2.30 -2.15
C ALA A 32 11.38 2.66 -3.60
N THR A 33 11.03 1.64 -4.39
CA THR A 33 10.52 1.81 -5.75
C THR A 33 9.06 1.38 -5.80
N PRO A 34 8.12 2.23 -6.25
CA PRO A 34 6.75 1.80 -6.49
C PRO A 34 6.78 0.65 -7.48
N ARG A 35 6.26 -0.51 -7.07
CA ARG A 35 6.23 -1.71 -7.91
C ARG A 35 5.11 -1.56 -8.93
N ILE A 36 5.31 -0.66 -9.89
CA ILE A 36 4.43 -0.48 -11.05
C ILE A 36 4.60 -1.74 -11.89
N ARG A 37 3.72 -2.73 -11.69
CA ARG A 37 3.66 -3.89 -12.58
C ARG A 37 3.21 -3.36 -13.94
N LYS A 38 4.15 -3.27 -14.88
CA LYS A 38 3.81 -3.02 -16.28
C LYS A 38 2.93 -4.18 -16.76
N PHE A 39 1.68 -3.88 -17.08
CA PHE A 39 0.71 -4.87 -17.55
C PHE A 39 1.07 -5.39 -18.95
N TYR A 40 1.79 -4.56 -19.72
CA TYR A 40 2.38 -4.90 -21.02
C TYR A 40 3.90 -4.85 -20.93
N GLY A 41 4.58 -5.93 -21.33
CA GLY A 41 6.03 -6.08 -21.20
C GLY A 41 6.86 -5.22 -22.15
N GLY A 42 6.24 -4.57 -23.14
CA GLY A 42 6.90 -3.90 -24.24
C GLY A 42 6.23 -4.31 -25.56
N GLY A 43 7.02 -4.71 -26.55
CA GLY A 43 6.50 -5.31 -27.78
C GLY A 43 5.86 -6.68 -27.58
N PHE A 44 5.53 -7.34 -28.68
CA PHE A 44 4.97 -8.69 -28.67
C PHE A 44 6.03 -9.75 -28.31
N GLU A 45 5.61 -10.85 -27.71
CA GLU A 45 6.43 -12.04 -27.50
C GLU A 45 6.86 -12.61 -28.86
N THR A 46 8.04 -13.24 -28.91
CA THR A 46 8.56 -13.83 -30.15
C THR A 46 7.74 -15.03 -30.63
N THR A 47 7.00 -15.65 -29.71
CA THR A 47 6.07 -16.75 -29.98
C THR A 47 4.71 -16.42 -29.37
N MET A 48 3.65 -16.49 -30.18
CA MET A 48 2.30 -16.11 -29.74
C MET A 48 1.81 -17.04 -28.63
N THR A 49 1.69 -16.52 -27.41
CA THR A 49 1.13 -17.27 -26.28
C THR A 49 -0.36 -17.04 -26.13
N ARG A 50 -1.07 -17.98 -25.48
CA ARG A 50 -2.51 -17.81 -25.15
C ARG A 50 -2.75 -16.52 -24.37
N ARG A 51 -1.82 -16.15 -23.49
CA ARG A 51 -1.90 -14.92 -22.68
C ARG A 51 -1.76 -13.67 -23.54
N GLU A 52 -0.83 -13.66 -24.48
CA GLU A 52 -0.67 -12.55 -25.41
C GLU A 52 -1.87 -12.42 -26.36
N ALA A 53 -2.38 -13.53 -26.90
CA ALA A 53 -3.59 -13.53 -27.72
C ALA A 53 -4.80 -12.97 -26.95
N ALA A 54 -4.98 -13.38 -25.69
CA ALA A 54 -6.00 -12.85 -24.78
C ALA A 54 -5.88 -11.32 -24.59
N LEU A 55 -4.64 -10.81 -24.45
CA LEU A 55 -4.37 -9.38 -24.32
C LEU A 55 -4.68 -8.58 -25.60
N ILE A 56 -4.37 -9.13 -26.77
CA ILE A 56 -4.63 -8.49 -28.08
C ILE A 56 -6.13 -8.47 -28.37
N LEU A 57 -6.82 -9.57 -28.11
CA LEU A 57 -8.24 -9.75 -28.40
C LEU A 57 -9.17 -9.19 -27.31
N GLY A 58 -8.63 -8.83 -26.14
CA GLY A 58 -9.41 -8.30 -25.01
C GLY A 58 -10.30 -9.33 -24.31
N VAL A 59 -9.96 -10.62 -24.41
CA VAL A 59 -10.68 -11.75 -23.80
C VAL A 59 -9.87 -12.31 -22.63
N ARG A 60 -10.54 -12.70 -21.54
CA ARG A 60 -9.89 -13.19 -20.30
C ARG A 60 -9.88 -14.71 -20.20
#